data_AF-A0A9D9MEI6-F1
#
_entry.id   AF-A0A9D9MEI6-F1
#
_cell.length_a   1.000
_cell.length_b   1.000
_cell.length_c   1.000
_cell.angle_alpha   90.00
_cell.angle_beta   90.00
_cell.angle_gamma   90.00
#
_symmetry.space_group_name_H-M   'P 1'
#
loop_
_entity.id
_entity.type
_entity.pdbx_description
1 polymer ?
#
loop_
_entity_poly.entity_id
_entity_poly.type
_entity_poly.pdbx_seq_one_letter_code
_entity_poly.pdbx_strand_id
1 'polypeptide(L)'
;MTQKVEAKSGPGRPEELTEELAKRIAIMIGHMPLAGVPVTWDNIVLHVEKKFGRRFHRNIMSQKSWGGVKLIANAYAAAGGVAKRLKTQAAPKYATQSRAFLQRRITELEATIMELSEQLEATRAKQYEEFALLLDCRTPLHQLVELKAKAREQ
;
A
#
# COMPACT_ATOMS: atom_id res chain seq x y z
N MET A 1 -45.73 2.35 4.24
CA MET A 1 -44.61 2.93 5.02
C MET A 1 -44.67 2.37 6.44
N THR A 2 -44.00 1.26 6.70
CA THR A 2 -44.01 0.62 8.02
C THR A 2 -42.79 1.07 8.80
N GLN A 3 -43.01 1.96 9.75
CA GLN A 3 -42.01 2.41 10.72
C GLN A 3 -41.60 1.24 11.60
N LYS A 4 -40.31 0.93 11.62
CA LYS A 4 -39.71 -0.10 12.45
C LYS A 4 -39.42 0.54 13.82
N VAL A 5 -40.21 0.18 14.81
CA VAL A 5 -40.10 0.64 16.20
C VAL A 5 -38.75 0.20 16.77
N GLU A 6 -37.93 1.16 17.19
CA GLU A 6 -36.67 0.91 17.91
C GLU A 6 -36.98 0.40 19.32
N ALA A 7 -36.53 -0.81 19.63
CA ALA A 7 -36.64 -1.38 20.96
C ALA A 7 -35.64 -0.71 21.91
N LYS A 8 -36.15 0.11 22.84
CA LYS A 8 -35.40 0.60 24.01
C LYS A 8 -35.10 -0.58 24.95
N SER A 9 -33.83 -0.91 25.12
CA SER A 9 -33.35 -1.86 26.13
C SER A 9 -33.25 -1.18 27.51
N GLY A 10 -33.89 -1.78 28.52
CA GLY A 10 -33.86 -1.32 29.92
C GLY A 10 -32.50 -1.49 30.62
N PRO A 11 -32.35 -0.97 31.85
CA PRO A 11 -31.06 -0.88 32.54
C PRO A 11 -30.73 -2.20 33.24
N GLY A 12 -29.82 -2.99 32.67
CA GLY A 12 -29.37 -4.22 33.29
C GLY A 12 -28.29 -4.91 32.47
N ARG A 13 -27.06 -4.88 32.98
CA ARG A 13 -25.77 -5.31 32.41
C ARG A 13 -25.10 -4.25 31.51
N PRO A 14 -23.91 -3.74 31.89
CA PRO A 14 -23.20 -2.76 31.08
C PRO A 14 -22.93 -3.37 29.70
N GLU A 15 -23.19 -2.61 28.64
CA GLU A 15 -22.98 -3.08 27.28
C GLU A 15 -21.57 -3.66 27.13
N GLU A 16 -21.48 -4.97 26.89
CA GLU A 16 -20.19 -5.66 26.87
C GLU A 16 -19.30 -5.13 25.73
N LEU A 17 -19.92 -4.70 24.63
CA LEU A 17 -19.26 -4.14 23.45
C LEU A 17 -19.87 -2.77 23.14
N THR A 18 -19.20 -1.68 23.49
CA THR A 18 -19.61 -0.31 23.15
C THR A 18 -19.29 0.02 21.69
N GLU A 19 -19.94 1.03 21.11
CA GLU A 19 -19.69 1.46 19.73
C GLU A 19 -18.24 1.93 19.53
N GLU A 20 -17.70 2.67 20.50
CA GLU A 20 -16.31 3.15 20.47
C GLU A 20 -15.31 1.99 20.48
N LEU A 21 -15.56 0.96 21.29
CA LEU A 21 -14.74 -0.23 21.33
C LEU A 21 -14.84 -0.99 20.00
N ALA A 22 -16.02 -1.09 19.41
CA ALA A 22 -16.21 -1.72 18.11
C ALA A 22 -15.46 -0.99 16.98
N LYS A 23 -15.42 0.35 17.00
CA LYS A 23 -14.61 1.15 16.06
C LYS A 23 -13.12 0.86 16.23
N ARG A 24 -12.61 0.80 17.47
CA ARG A 24 -11.21 0.45 17.75
C ARG A 24 -10.86 -0.97 17.30
N ILE A 25 -11.76 -1.93 17.51
CA ILE A 25 -11.61 -3.30 17.03
C ILE A 25 -11.63 -3.35 15.50
N ALA A 26 -12.51 -2.60 14.84
CA ALA A 26 -12.57 -2.51 13.38
C ALA A 26 -11.26 -1.99 12.78
N ILE A 27 -10.68 -0.93 13.38
CA ILE A 27 -9.37 -0.40 12.97
C ILE A 27 -8.29 -1.46 13.15
N MET A 28 -8.26 -2.14 14.31
CA MET A 28 -7.31 -3.22 14.57
C MET A 28 -7.39 -4.33 13.52
N ILE A 29 -8.59 -4.78 13.16
CA ILE A 29 -8.82 -5.82 12.14
C ILE A 29 -8.30 -5.34 10.77
N GLY A 30 -8.52 -4.07 10.42
CA GLY A 30 -8.00 -3.48 9.18
C GLY A 30 -6.47 -3.53 9.06
N HIS A 31 -5.75 -3.45 10.18
CA HIS A 31 -4.28 -3.52 10.19
C HIS A 31 -3.71 -4.95 10.19
N MET A 32 -4.51 -5.98 10.50
CA MET A 32 -4.02 -7.36 10.57
C MET A 32 -3.39 -7.87 9.26
N PRO A 33 -4.00 -7.67 8.07
CA PRO A 33 -3.39 -8.09 6.80
C PRO A 33 -2.03 -7.47 6.54
N LEU A 34 -1.85 -6.20 6.93
CA LEU A 34 -0.60 -5.45 6.71
C LEU A 34 0.51 -5.94 7.64
N ALA A 35 0.15 -6.36 8.85
CA ALA A 35 1.09 -6.95 9.82
C ALA A 35 1.41 -8.43 9.53
N GLY A 36 0.89 -9.01 8.44
CA GLY A 36 1.07 -10.43 8.13
C GLY A 36 0.31 -11.38 9.06
N VAL A 37 -0.62 -10.86 9.87
CA VAL A 37 -1.42 -11.67 10.79
C VAL A 37 -2.63 -12.25 10.03
N PRO A 38 -2.88 -13.58 10.10
CA PRO A 38 -4.05 -14.17 9.45
C PRO A 38 -5.36 -13.61 10.01
N VAL A 39 -6.26 -13.16 9.12
CA VAL A 39 -7.57 -12.61 9.47
C VAL A 39 -8.56 -13.75 9.75
N THR A 40 -8.42 -14.42 10.89
CA THR A 40 -9.36 -15.42 11.39
C THR A 40 -10.08 -14.91 12.62
N TRP A 41 -11.30 -15.42 12.88
CA TRP A 41 -12.07 -15.02 14.05
C TRP A 41 -11.35 -15.35 15.36
N ASP A 42 -10.64 -16.49 15.41
CA ASP A 42 -9.88 -16.89 16.61
C ASP A 42 -8.73 -15.92 16.88
N ASN A 43 -8.00 -15.49 15.84
CA ASN A 43 -6.95 -14.49 15.97
C ASN A 43 -7.51 -13.14 16.42
N ILE A 44 -8.68 -12.75 15.91
CA ILE A 44 -9.35 -11.52 16.32
C ILE A 44 -9.72 -11.59 17.80
N VAL A 45 -10.29 -12.69 18.27
CA VAL A 45 -10.61 -12.89 19.70
C VAL A 45 -9.35 -12.76 20.55
N LEU A 46 -8.25 -13.44 20.17
CA LEU A 46 -6.98 -13.38 20.89
C LEU A 46 -6.39 -11.96 20.93
N HIS A 47 -6.42 -11.23 19.81
CA HIS A 47 -5.92 -9.87 19.75
C HIS A 47 -6.79 -8.87 20.52
N VAL A 48 -8.11 -9.10 20.54
CA VAL A 48 -9.04 -8.28 21.32
C VAL A 48 -8.85 -8.54 22.82
N GLU A 49 -8.70 -9.80 23.23
CA GLU A 49 -8.38 -10.17 24.61
C GLU A 49 -7.06 -9.55 25.07
N LYS A 50 -6.01 -9.66 24.24
CA LYS A 50 -4.69 -9.09 24.56
C LYS A 50 -4.67 -7.56 24.61
N LYS A 51 -5.39 -6.87 23.72
CA LYS A 51 -5.37 -5.39 23.64
C LYS A 51 -6.37 -4.70 24.58
N PHE A 52 -7.52 -5.33 24.84
CA PHE A 52 -8.62 -4.71 25.58
C PHE A 52 -8.96 -5.45 26.88
N GLY A 53 -8.26 -6.54 27.20
CA GLY A 53 -8.44 -7.30 28.44
C GLY A 53 -9.80 -7.99 28.57
N ARG A 54 -10.55 -8.10 27.46
CA ARG A 54 -11.90 -8.66 27.43
C ARG A 54 -12.02 -9.67 26.30
N ARG A 55 -12.57 -10.83 26.63
CA ARG A 55 -12.84 -11.88 25.65
C ARG A 55 -14.27 -11.75 25.16
N PHE A 56 -14.45 -11.64 23.84
CA PHE A 56 -15.76 -11.63 23.22
C PHE A 56 -15.97 -12.89 22.39
N HIS A 57 -17.20 -13.40 22.39
CA HIS A 57 -17.57 -14.47 21.46
C HIS A 57 -17.73 -13.93 20.04
N ARG A 58 -17.34 -14.75 19.06
CA ARG A 58 -17.50 -14.48 17.62
C ARG A 58 -18.92 -14.06 17.25
N ASN A 59 -19.94 -14.69 17.83
CA ASN A 59 -21.35 -14.39 17.52
C ASN A 59 -21.70 -12.95 17.89
N ILE A 60 -21.25 -12.48 19.06
CA ILE A 60 -21.48 -11.10 19.52
C ILE A 60 -20.77 -10.12 18.58
N MET A 61 -19.51 -10.37 18.24
CA MET A 61 -18.74 -9.48 17.37
C MET A 61 -19.24 -9.45 15.92
N SER A 62 -19.77 -10.56 15.40
CA SER A 62 -20.24 -10.64 14.01
C SER A 62 -21.68 -10.17 13.82
N GLN A 63 -22.55 -10.35 14.83
CA GLN A 63 -23.97 -10.04 14.71
C GLN A 63 -24.32 -8.63 15.23
N LYS A 64 -23.54 -8.07 16.16
CA LYS A 64 -23.85 -6.75 16.73
C LYS A 64 -23.78 -5.66 15.67
N SER A 65 -24.84 -4.85 15.60
CA SER A 65 -24.98 -3.74 14.69
C SER A 65 -25.33 -2.46 15.45
N TRP A 66 -24.76 -1.34 15.00
CA TRP A 66 -25.10 -0.01 15.46
C TRP A 66 -25.67 0.76 14.27
N GLY A 67 -26.86 1.34 14.40
CA GLY A 67 -27.53 2.02 13.28
C GLY A 67 -27.71 1.15 12.03
N GLY A 68 -27.90 -0.18 12.20
CA GLY A 68 -28.01 -1.14 11.09
C GLY A 68 -26.67 -1.55 10.46
N VAL A 69 -25.53 -1.01 10.91
CA VAL A 69 -24.20 -1.32 10.38
C VAL A 69 -23.46 -2.27 11.31
N LYS A 70 -22.99 -3.39 10.76
CA LYS A 70 -22.13 -4.35 11.48
C LYS A 70 -20.66 -3.96 11.35
N LEU A 71 -20.22 -3.02 12.18
CA LEU A 71 -18.87 -2.42 12.11
C LEU A 71 -17.75 -3.48 12.05
N ILE A 72 -17.75 -4.44 12.96
CA ILE A 72 -16.71 -5.46 13.07
C ILE A 72 -16.79 -6.47 11.92
N ALA A 73 -17.99 -6.91 11.54
CA ALA A 73 -18.17 -7.84 10.42
C ALA A 73 -17.75 -7.22 9.08
N ASN A 74 -18.05 -5.93 8.87
CA ASN A 74 -17.63 -5.20 7.68
C ASN A 74 -16.10 -5.03 7.65
N ALA A 75 -15.49 -4.71 8.78
CA ALA A 75 -14.03 -4.64 8.90
C ALA A 75 -13.36 -6.00 8.64
N TYR A 76 -13.96 -7.09 9.13
CA TYR A 76 -13.51 -8.46 8.85
C TYR A 76 -13.54 -8.79 7.36
N ALA A 77 -14.67 -8.50 6.69
CA ALA A 77 -14.82 -8.73 5.26
C ALA A 77 -13.83 -7.88 4.44
N ALA A 78 -13.66 -6.60 4.80
CA ALA A 78 -12.71 -5.70 4.15
C ALA A 78 -11.27 -6.19 4.33
N ALA A 79 -10.86 -6.53 5.55
CA ALA A 79 -9.54 -7.06 5.85
C ALA A 79 -9.28 -8.41 5.15
N GLY A 80 -10.27 -9.29 5.07
CA GLY A 80 -10.18 -10.53 4.30
C GLY A 80 -9.95 -10.28 2.81
N GLY A 81 -10.62 -9.28 2.23
CA GLY A 81 -10.40 -8.85 0.85
C GLY A 81 -8.99 -8.30 0.62
N VAL A 82 -8.42 -7.57 1.58
CA VAL A 82 -7.03 -7.08 1.53
C VAL A 82 -6.05 -8.25 1.66
N ALA A 83 -6.25 -9.16 2.60
CA ALA A 83 -5.40 -10.32 2.80
C ALA A 83 -5.34 -11.21 1.54
N LYS A 84 -6.49 -11.42 0.86
CA LYS A 84 -6.54 -12.16 -0.40
C LYS A 84 -5.74 -11.47 -1.52
N ARG A 85 -5.85 -10.13 -1.61
CA ARG A 85 -5.07 -9.33 -2.58
C ARG A 85 -3.57 -9.42 -2.31
N LEU A 86 -3.15 -9.24 -1.05
CA LEU A 86 -1.75 -9.38 -0.65
C LEU A 86 -1.22 -10.77 -0.97
N LYS A 87 -1.97 -11.84 -0.68
CA LYS A 87 -1.59 -13.20 -1.06
C LYS A 87 -1.45 -13.39 -2.56
N THR A 88 -2.33 -12.77 -3.35
CA THR A 88 -2.28 -12.84 -4.82
C THR A 88 -1.07 -12.07 -5.38
N GLN A 89 -0.72 -10.93 -4.79
CA GLN A 89 0.45 -10.14 -5.17
C GLN A 89 1.77 -10.79 -4.75
N ALA A 90 1.78 -11.44 -3.58
CA ALA A 90 2.95 -12.18 -3.06
C ALA A 90 3.15 -13.54 -3.74
N ALA A 91 2.10 -14.10 -4.37
CA ALA A 91 2.24 -15.32 -5.15
C ALA A 91 3.23 -15.07 -6.30
N PRO A 92 4.21 -15.97 -6.53
CA PRO A 92 5.15 -15.78 -7.63
C PRO A 92 4.36 -15.80 -8.94
N LYS A 93 4.31 -14.68 -9.66
CA LYS A 93 3.53 -14.50 -10.90
C LYS A 93 3.80 -15.59 -11.95
N TYR A 94 4.95 -16.24 -11.85
CA TYR A 94 5.42 -17.24 -12.80
C TYR A 94 5.66 -18.62 -12.15
N ALA A 95 5.14 -18.87 -10.95
CA ALA A 95 5.37 -20.12 -10.19
C ALA A 95 4.94 -21.39 -10.96
N THR A 96 3.87 -21.29 -11.74
CA THR A 96 3.28 -22.40 -12.49
C THR A 96 3.74 -22.45 -13.94
N GLN A 97 4.60 -21.52 -14.37
CA GLN A 97 5.07 -21.45 -15.74
C GLN A 97 6.23 -22.40 -15.99
N SER A 98 6.36 -22.87 -17.24
CA SER A 98 7.46 -23.75 -17.61
C SER A 98 8.79 -23.01 -17.59
N ARG A 99 9.88 -23.74 -17.30
CA ARG A 99 11.24 -23.20 -17.32
C ARG A 99 11.58 -22.54 -18.67
N ALA A 100 11.13 -23.12 -19.77
CA ALA A 100 11.37 -22.58 -21.11
C ALA A 100 10.68 -21.22 -21.33
N PHE A 101 9.44 -21.05 -20.84
CA PHE A 101 8.75 -19.78 -20.90
C PHE A 101 9.46 -18.71 -20.07
N LEU A 102 9.86 -19.07 -18.85
CA LEU A 102 10.62 -18.18 -17.97
C LEU A 102 11.92 -17.71 -18.60
N GLN A 103 12.67 -18.61 -19.22
CA GLN A 103 13.94 -18.28 -19.88
C GLN A 103 13.74 -17.33 -21.07
N ARG A 104 12.72 -17.57 -21.91
CA ARG A 104 12.37 -16.64 -22.99
C ARG A 104 12.01 -15.26 -22.46
N ARG A 105 11.21 -15.22 -21.38
CA ARG A 105 10.80 -13.95 -20.79
C ARG A 105 11.97 -13.18 -20.17
N ILE A 106 12.91 -13.89 -19.57
CA ILE A 106 14.16 -13.31 -19.05
C ILE A 106 14.95 -12.68 -20.20
N THR A 107 15.17 -13.42 -21.30
CA THR A 107 15.92 -12.90 -22.46
C THR A 107 15.23 -11.71 -23.13
N GLU A 108 13.89 -11.71 -23.21
CA GLU A 108 13.12 -10.55 -23.70
C GLU A 108 13.36 -9.33 -22.82
N LEU A 109 13.27 -9.49 -21.49
CA LEU A 109 13.46 -8.40 -20.55
C LEU A 109 14.90 -7.87 -20.57
N GLU A 110 15.89 -8.76 -20.65
CA GLU A 110 17.30 -8.38 -20.79
C GLU A 110 17.54 -7.58 -22.07
N ALA A 111 16.95 -7.99 -23.20
CA ALA A 111 17.03 -7.24 -24.44
C ALA A 111 16.42 -5.84 -24.31
N THR A 112 15.25 -5.71 -23.68
CA THR A 112 14.64 -4.39 -23.45
C THR A 112 15.47 -3.50 -22.52
N ILE A 113 16.16 -4.08 -21.53
CA ILE A 113 17.06 -3.33 -20.65
C ILE A 113 18.26 -2.81 -21.45
N MET A 114 18.84 -3.66 -22.31
CA MET A 114 19.97 -3.25 -23.17
C MET A 114 19.55 -2.12 -24.12
N GLU A 115 18.39 -2.25 -24.77
CA GLU A 115 17.85 -1.21 -25.67
C GLU A 115 17.60 0.11 -24.93
N LEU A 116 16.97 0.07 -23.76
CA LEU A 116 16.70 1.27 -22.97
C LEU A 116 18.00 1.93 -22.48
N SER A 117 19.00 1.12 -22.09
CA SER A 117 20.32 1.63 -21.72
C SER A 117 21.02 2.31 -22.89
N GLU A 118 20.96 1.73 -24.10
CA GLU A 118 21.52 2.33 -25.32
C GLU A 118 20.83 3.66 -25.65
N GLN A 119 19.50 3.72 -25.58
CA GLN A 119 18.75 4.97 -25.79
C GLN A 119 19.13 6.05 -24.76
N LEU A 120 19.37 5.65 -23.51
CA LEU A 120 19.79 6.54 -22.44
C LEU A 120 21.20 7.07 -22.71
N GLU A 121 22.13 6.21 -23.12
CA GLU A 121 23.49 6.60 -23.49
C GLU A 121 23.52 7.53 -24.72
N ALA A 122 22.73 7.22 -25.75
CA ALA A 122 22.59 8.10 -26.92
C ALA A 122 22.03 9.48 -26.55
N THR A 123 21.08 9.54 -25.61
CA THR A 123 20.53 10.81 -25.11
C THR A 123 21.57 11.57 -24.30
N ARG A 124 22.32 10.89 -23.43
CA ARG A 124 23.43 11.50 -22.68
C ARG A 124 24.51 12.04 -23.62
N ALA A 125 24.89 11.29 -24.66
CA ALA A 125 25.88 11.73 -25.63
C ALA A 125 25.46 13.03 -26.31
N LYS A 126 24.20 13.11 -26.79
CA LYS A 126 23.65 14.35 -27.37
C LYS A 126 23.70 15.52 -26.39
N GLN A 127 23.30 15.30 -25.14
CA GLN A 127 23.37 16.35 -24.11
C GLN A 127 24.81 16.79 -23.84
N TYR A 128 25.77 15.86 -23.79
CA TYR A 128 27.17 16.20 -23.62
C TYR A 128 27.75 16.97 -24.82
N GLU A 129 27.36 16.61 -26.04
CA GLU A 129 27.74 17.37 -27.24
C GLU A 129 27.18 18.79 -27.20
N GLU A 130 25.91 18.97 -26.83
CA GLU A 130 25.29 20.28 -26.63
C GLU A 130 26.03 21.10 -25.57
N PHE A 131 26.34 20.50 -24.41
CA PHE A 131 27.12 21.17 -23.37
C PHE A 131 28.54 21.51 -23.84
N ALA A 132 29.19 20.61 -24.57
CA ALA A 132 30.54 20.84 -25.10
C ALA A 132 30.54 22.03 -26.07
N LEU A 133 29.57 22.11 -26.98
CA LEU A 133 29.41 23.25 -27.89
C LEU A 133 29.19 24.56 -27.12
N LEU A 134 28.39 24.56 -26.07
CA LEU A 134 28.14 25.75 -25.24
C LEU A 134 29.37 26.18 -24.41
N LEU A 135 30.25 25.26 -24.06
CA LEU A 135 31.45 25.50 -23.25
C LEU A 135 32.69 25.80 -24.10
N ASP A 136 32.67 25.48 -25.39
CA ASP A 136 33.79 25.71 -26.31
C ASP A 136 34.13 27.20 -26.40
N CYS A 137 35.44 27.53 -26.34
CA CYS A 137 35.98 28.88 -26.13
C CYS A 137 35.60 29.91 -27.20
N ARG A 138 35.00 29.45 -28.31
CA ARG A 138 34.58 30.26 -29.45
C ARG A 138 33.13 30.76 -29.35
N THR A 139 32.37 30.30 -28.36
CA THR A 139 30.98 30.72 -28.18
C THR A 139 30.87 31.96 -27.27
N PRO A 140 29.84 32.80 -27.47
CA PRO A 140 29.65 34.03 -26.69
C PRO A 140 29.43 33.77 -25.19
N LEU A 141 28.97 32.57 -24.81
CA LEU A 141 28.80 32.18 -23.40
C LEU A 141 30.13 32.03 -22.67
N HIS A 142 31.15 31.45 -23.31
CA HIS A 142 32.50 31.36 -22.72
C HIS A 142 33.08 32.75 -22.46
N GLN A 143 32.91 33.67 -23.42
CA GLN A 143 33.33 35.07 -23.26
C GLN A 143 32.59 35.74 -22.09
N LEU A 144 31.29 35.50 -21.91
CA LEU A 144 30.52 36.04 -20.79
C LEU A 144 30.91 35.41 -19.43
N VAL A 145 31.26 34.13 -19.39
CA VAL A 145 31.76 33.46 -18.17
C VAL A 145 33.14 33.99 -17.79
N GLU A 146 34.05 34.15 -18.75
CA GLU A 146 35.36 34.78 -18.51
C GLU A 146 35.22 36.23 -18.03
N LEU A 147 34.33 37.01 -18.65
CA LEU A 147 34.09 38.40 -18.25
C LEU A 147 33.55 38.48 -16.82
N LYS A 148 32.63 37.58 -16.43
CA LYS A 148 32.14 37.47 -15.05
C LYS A 148 33.21 37.02 -14.06
N ALA A 149 34.11 36.11 -14.45
CA ALA A 149 35.21 35.67 -13.61
C ALA A 149 36.18 36.83 -13.35
N LYS A 150 36.59 37.54 -14.41
CA LYS A 150 37.46 38.74 -14.33
C LYS A 150 36.84 39.86 -13.49
N ALA A 151 35.53 40.06 -13.57
CA ALA A 151 34.82 41.07 -12.77
C ALA A 151 34.64 40.72 -11.27
N ARG A 152 34.89 39.47 -10.86
CA ARG A 152 34.88 39.05 -9.45
C ARG A 152 36.26 39.12 -8.78
N GLU A 153 37.31 39.16 -9.58
CA GLU A 153 38.71 39.24 -9.12
C GLU A 153 39.17 40.70 -8.92
N GLN A 154 38.35 41.67 -9.33
CA GLN A 154 38.49 43.11 -9.06
C GLN A 154 37.61 43.52 -7.88
#